data_AF-A0A3D4ZZQ5-F1
#
_entry.id   AF-A0A3D4ZZQ5-F1
#
_cell.length_a   1.000
_cell.length_b   1.000
_cell.length_c   1.000
_cell.angle_alpha   90.00
_cell.angle_beta   90.00
_cell.angle_gamma   90.00
#
_symmetry.space_group_name_H-M   'P 1'
#
loop_
_entity.id
_entity.type
_entity.pdbx_description
1 polymer ?
#
loop_
_entity_poly.entity_id
_entity_poly.type
_entity_poly.pdbx_seq_one_letter_code
_entity_poly.pdbx_strand_id
1 'polypeptide(L)'
;MLWGVDNSYVAEALASRYATYCRTELGNDAGSTCWYGVDKLMDDVAAFTGSDYGTRLDRAMVAAGIALRAGGPEAPSELHGAMAVCKDGMMQIAARARAQGELTPRAIATTYRLARILEWLGSVADDRSLLWPARKVQASEITAAAQRRTSLKGTLASGVGDAEPAFTGQLLDRARRQLLVAQQVGHKGALYAATIEMDVADALRPLEAPIVRKVFCVADFPTAVQLRKAHLLEANRVHTVDLTVHNYTTRRVSGTVRLSIPTTWQTDGSLTVPFTAPAKGISAPTTLRFTIPGGAEPWQRHTPEAPDVAVVVDVPTGLQPTAHITLDGELSDGTALMTMSYPVYVGRLVQ
;
A
#
# COMPACT_ATOMS: atom_id res chain seq x y z
N MET A 1 -6.12 -8.36 -12.87
CA MET A 1 -6.78 -8.56 -14.17
C MET A 1 -6.74 -10.06 -14.49
N LEU A 2 -7.88 -10.66 -14.85
CA LEU A 2 -7.98 -12.07 -15.27
C LEU A 2 -8.11 -12.13 -16.81
N TRP A 3 -7.20 -11.44 -17.49
CA TRP A 3 -7.24 -11.26 -18.94
C TRP A 3 -6.80 -12.55 -19.64
N GLY A 4 -7.55 -12.98 -20.66
CA GLY A 4 -7.23 -14.17 -21.48
C GLY A 4 -7.44 -15.53 -20.80
N VAL A 5 -7.94 -15.59 -19.56
CA VAL A 5 -8.26 -16.85 -18.88
C VAL A 5 -9.57 -17.41 -19.42
N ASP A 6 -9.53 -18.62 -19.97
CA ASP A 6 -10.73 -19.36 -20.37
C ASP A 6 -11.75 -19.40 -19.22
N ASN A 7 -13.04 -19.29 -19.54
CA ASN A 7 -14.12 -19.34 -18.55
C ASN A 7 -14.06 -20.61 -17.69
N SER A 8 -13.54 -21.73 -18.22
CA SER A 8 -13.35 -22.97 -17.48
C SER A 8 -12.40 -22.83 -16.28
N TYR A 9 -11.40 -21.94 -16.39
CA TYR A 9 -10.33 -21.71 -15.41
C TYR A 9 -10.51 -20.44 -14.57
N VAL A 10 -11.53 -19.63 -14.86
CA VAL A 10 -11.67 -18.31 -14.23
C VAL A 10 -11.94 -18.41 -12.73
N ALA A 11 -12.66 -19.44 -12.29
CA ALA A 11 -12.93 -19.71 -10.88
C ALA A 11 -11.66 -20.08 -10.11
N GLU A 12 -10.81 -20.92 -10.70
CA GLU A 12 -9.52 -21.30 -10.09
C GLU A 12 -8.56 -20.12 -10.05
N ALA A 13 -8.52 -19.30 -11.11
CA ALA A 13 -7.71 -18.09 -11.15
C ALA A 13 -8.20 -17.03 -10.15
N LEU A 14 -9.51 -16.88 -9.96
CA LEU A 14 -10.11 -16.03 -8.93
C LEU A 14 -9.71 -16.51 -7.52
N ALA A 15 -9.88 -17.81 -7.25
CA ALA A 15 -9.54 -18.42 -5.96
C ALA A 15 -8.05 -18.29 -5.63
N SER A 16 -7.17 -18.57 -6.62
CA SER A 16 -5.72 -18.43 -6.47
C SER A 16 -5.31 -16.99 -6.17
N ARG A 17 -5.85 -16.02 -6.91
CA ARG A 17 -5.55 -14.60 -6.67
C ARG A 17 -6.07 -14.10 -5.33
N TYR A 18 -7.26 -14.53 -4.93
CA TYR A 18 -7.83 -14.23 -3.61
C TYR A 18 -6.99 -14.82 -2.48
N ALA A 19 -6.55 -16.07 -2.61
CA ALA A 19 -5.66 -16.71 -1.64
C ALA A 19 -4.35 -15.92 -1.48
N THR A 20 -3.78 -15.39 -2.57
CA THR A 20 -2.64 -14.47 -2.51
C THR A 20 -2.97 -13.22 -1.71
N TYR A 21 -4.08 -12.53 -1.97
CA TYR A 21 -4.45 -11.36 -1.16
C TYR A 21 -4.61 -11.68 0.33
N CYS A 22 -5.15 -12.85 0.66
CA CYS A 22 -5.38 -13.26 2.05
C CYS A 22 -4.09 -13.67 2.78
N ARG A 23 -3.17 -14.31 2.07
CA ARG A 23 -1.93 -14.87 2.63
C ARG A 23 -0.73 -13.94 2.53
N THR A 24 -0.74 -12.98 1.62
CA THR A 24 0.38 -12.06 1.40
C THR A 24 0.28 -10.87 2.34
N GLU A 25 1.27 -10.73 3.22
CA GLU A 25 1.54 -9.53 4.01
C GLU A 25 1.82 -8.36 3.05
N LEU A 26 0.92 -7.38 2.99
CA LEU A 26 1.06 -6.20 2.14
C LEU A 26 0.92 -4.97 3.01
N GLY A 27 2.01 -4.20 3.20
CA GLY A 27 1.98 -2.93 3.92
C GLY A 27 1.29 -1.81 3.12
N ASN A 28 0.80 -0.79 3.82
CA ASN A 28 0.40 0.50 3.24
C ASN A 28 1.31 1.59 3.81
N ASP A 29 1.88 2.44 2.97
CA ASP A 29 2.57 3.65 3.41
C ASP A 29 1.60 4.84 3.38
N ALA A 30 0.96 5.07 4.53
CA ALA A 30 0.12 6.25 4.76
C ALA A 30 0.92 7.44 5.34
N GLY A 31 2.22 7.54 5.06
CA GLY A 31 2.97 8.80 5.18
C GLY A 31 3.07 9.42 6.57
N SER A 32 2.93 8.62 7.64
CA SER A 32 3.14 9.07 9.03
C SER A 32 3.59 7.92 9.94
N THR A 33 4.59 7.13 9.55
CA THR A 33 5.12 6.02 10.39
C THR A 33 4.15 4.85 10.61
N CYS A 34 3.72 4.16 9.54
CA CYS A 34 3.13 2.83 9.71
C CYS A 34 3.45 1.86 8.58
N TRP A 35 4.72 1.47 8.47
CA TRP A 35 4.98 0.06 8.17
C TRP A 35 4.47 -0.75 9.38
N TYR A 36 3.17 -1.06 9.41
CA TYR A 36 2.70 -2.14 10.26
C TYR A 36 3.28 -3.43 9.65
N GLY A 37 4.07 -4.18 10.43
CA GLY A 37 4.50 -5.52 10.07
C GLY A 37 3.25 -6.39 9.99
N VAL A 38 2.71 -6.52 8.79
CA VAL A 38 1.37 -7.05 8.59
C VAL A 38 1.36 -8.55 8.87
N ASP A 39 0.31 -9.04 9.54
CA ASP A 39 -0.01 -10.47 9.61
C ASP A 39 -0.78 -10.89 8.33
N LYS A 40 -1.22 -12.15 8.25
CA LYS A 40 -2.15 -12.55 7.18
C LYS A 40 -3.39 -11.67 7.27
N LEU A 41 -3.96 -11.29 6.11
CA LEU A 41 -5.07 -10.33 6.06
C LEU A 41 -6.25 -10.79 6.90
N MET A 42 -6.55 -12.08 6.89
CA MET A 42 -7.68 -12.61 7.64
C MET A 42 -7.47 -12.51 9.15
N ASP A 43 -6.24 -12.64 9.64
CA ASP A 43 -5.91 -12.50 11.07
C ASP A 43 -6.06 -11.03 11.50
N ASP A 44 -5.57 -10.11 10.66
CA ASP A 44 -5.76 -8.68 10.85
C ASP A 44 -7.23 -8.26 10.86
N VAL A 45 -8.01 -8.74 9.89
CA VAL A 45 -9.43 -8.42 9.82
C VAL A 45 -10.18 -9.04 10.99
N ALA A 46 -9.84 -10.26 11.41
CA ALA A 46 -10.47 -10.92 12.56
C ALA A 46 -10.25 -10.15 13.87
N ALA A 47 -9.12 -9.46 14.02
CA ALA A 47 -8.85 -8.60 15.17
C ALA A 47 -9.86 -7.43 15.32
N PHE A 48 -10.50 -7.02 14.22
CA PHE A 48 -11.51 -5.94 14.22
C PHE A 48 -12.96 -6.43 14.10
N THR A 49 -13.17 -7.56 13.42
CA THR A 49 -14.50 -8.03 12.97
C THR A 49 -14.95 -9.33 13.64
N GLY A 50 -14.06 -10.01 14.37
CA GLY A 50 -14.26 -11.37 14.87
C GLY A 50 -13.87 -12.44 13.85
N SER A 51 -13.84 -13.70 14.29
CA SER A 51 -13.37 -14.84 13.49
C SER A 51 -14.22 -15.15 12.25
N ASP A 52 -15.51 -14.79 12.27
CA ASP A 52 -16.47 -15.22 11.27
C ASP A 52 -16.37 -14.47 9.94
N TYR A 53 -15.65 -13.34 9.91
CA TYR A 53 -15.50 -12.52 8.70
C TYR A 53 -14.83 -13.30 7.56
N GLY A 54 -13.74 -14.01 7.85
CA GLY A 54 -13.02 -14.79 6.85
C GLY A 54 -13.95 -15.80 6.17
N THR A 55 -14.76 -16.53 6.96
CA THR A 55 -15.73 -17.48 6.44
C THR A 55 -16.85 -16.85 5.62
N ARG A 56 -17.23 -15.60 5.90
CA ARG A 56 -18.20 -14.85 5.07
C ARG A 56 -17.59 -14.45 3.72
N LEU A 57 -16.36 -13.94 3.73
CA LEU A 57 -15.68 -13.53 2.51
C LEU A 57 -15.34 -14.73 1.62
N ASP A 58 -14.86 -15.83 2.21
CA ASP A 58 -14.60 -17.09 1.50
C ASP A 58 -15.86 -17.61 0.80
N ARG A 59 -17.01 -17.62 1.50
CA ARG A 59 -18.30 -18.02 0.91
C ARG A 59 -18.70 -17.12 -0.26
N ALA A 60 -18.56 -15.81 -0.13
CA ALA A 60 -18.86 -14.87 -1.21
C ALA A 60 -17.92 -15.04 -2.42
N MET A 61 -16.64 -15.30 -2.18
CA MET A 61 -15.66 -15.56 -3.23
C MET A 61 -15.93 -16.87 -3.97
N VAL A 62 -16.35 -17.92 -3.26
CA VAL A 62 -16.78 -19.18 -3.87
C VAL A 62 -18.04 -18.98 -4.73
N ALA A 63 -19.06 -18.28 -4.22
CA ALA A 63 -20.28 -17.98 -4.98
C ALA A 63 -19.98 -17.18 -6.25
N ALA A 64 -19.12 -16.15 -6.15
CA ALA A 64 -18.66 -15.38 -7.31
C ALA A 64 -17.90 -16.25 -8.32
N GLY A 65 -17.03 -17.16 -7.87
CA GLY A 65 -16.31 -18.09 -8.74
C GLY A 65 -17.25 -19.04 -9.49
N ILE A 66 -18.25 -19.61 -8.79
CA ILE A 66 -19.26 -20.49 -9.39
C ILE A 66 -20.07 -19.72 -10.45
N ALA A 67 -20.55 -18.53 -10.12
CA ALA A 67 -21.35 -17.73 -11.04
C ALA A 67 -20.53 -17.28 -12.27
N LEU A 68 -19.27 -16.90 -12.07
CA LEU A 68 -18.34 -16.58 -13.16
C LEU A 68 -18.12 -17.77 -14.10
N ARG A 69 -17.93 -18.98 -13.55
CA ARG A 69 -17.76 -20.21 -14.34
C ARG A 69 -19.01 -20.53 -15.16
N ALA A 70 -20.18 -20.34 -14.57
CA ALA A 70 -21.46 -20.55 -15.25
C ALA A 70 -21.72 -19.50 -16.36
N GLY A 71 -21.05 -18.34 -16.31
CA GLY A 71 -21.22 -17.26 -17.29
C GLY A 71 -22.59 -16.59 -17.25
N GLY A 72 -23.44 -16.95 -16.29
CA GLY A 72 -24.83 -16.51 -16.21
C GLY A 72 -25.00 -15.05 -15.75
N PRO A 73 -26.22 -14.50 -15.88
CA PRO A 73 -26.52 -13.09 -15.55
C PRO A 73 -26.37 -12.74 -14.05
N GLU A 74 -26.26 -13.75 -13.18
CA GLU A 74 -26.04 -13.60 -11.74
C GLU A 74 -24.60 -13.21 -11.37
N ALA A 75 -23.62 -13.50 -12.23
CA ALA A 75 -22.20 -13.31 -11.92
C ALA A 75 -21.78 -11.89 -11.50
N PRO A 76 -22.30 -10.80 -12.12
CA PRO A 76 -22.09 -9.45 -11.62
C PRO A 76 -22.63 -9.24 -10.20
N SER A 77 -23.77 -9.86 -9.88
CA SER A 77 -24.40 -9.73 -8.56
C SER A 77 -23.54 -10.38 -7.49
N GLU A 78 -23.03 -11.58 -7.75
CA GLU A 78 -22.16 -12.30 -6.81
C GLU A 78 -20.81 -11.60 -6.60
N LEU A 79 -20.22 -11.03 -7.66
CA LEU A 79 -19.03 -10.19 -7.54
C LEU A 79 -19.30 -8.95 -6.68
N HIS A 80 -20.43 -8.27 -6.90
CA HIS A 80 -20.83 -7.15 -6.03
C HIS A 80 -21.11 -7.60 -4.59
N GLY A 81 -21.61 -8.83 -4.38
CA GLY A 81 -21.76 -9.45 -3.07
C GLY A 81 -20.43 -9.60 -2.35
N ALA A 82 -19.39 -10.10 -3.03
CA ALA A 82 -18.04 -10.17 -2.47
C ALA A 82 -17.45 -8.78 -2.17
N MET A 83 -17.70 -7.80 -3.04
CA MET A 83 -17.34 -6.39 -2.80
C MET A 83 -18.06 -5.80 -1.58
N ALA A 84 -19.33 -6.17 -1.37
CA ALA A 84 -20.10 -5.75 -0.20
C ALA A 84 -19.55 -6.35 1.10
N VAL A 85 -19.04 -7.59 1.09
CA VAL A 85 -18.32 -8.15 2.26
C VAL A 85 -17.01 -7.41 2.54
N CYS A 86 -16.27 -7.00 1.50
CA CYS A 86 -15.09 -6.14 1.66
C CYS A 86 -15.47 -4.80 2.32
N LYS A 87 -16.55 -4.15 1.84
CA LYS A 87 -17.12 -2.93 2.44
C LYS A 87 -17.45 -3.15 3.91
N ASP A 88 -18.17 -4.22 4.23
CA ASP A 88 -18.64 -4.51 5.57
C ASP A 88 -17.45 -4.64 6.55
N GLY A 89 -16.37 -5.29 6.13
CA GLY A 89 -15.13 -5.38 6.91
C GLY A 89 -14.49 -4.01 7.15
N MET A 90 -14.35 -3.18 6.12
CA MET A 90 -13.82 -1.81 6.25
C MET A 90 -14.68 -0.93 7.15
N MET A 91 -16.00 -1.05 7.07
CA MET A 91 -16.94 -0.29 7.91
C MET A 91 -16.91 -0.75 9.36
N GLN A 92 -16.76 -2.05 9.62
CA GLN A 92 -16.58 -2.58 10.97
C GLN A 92 -15.25 -2.12 11.59
N ILE A 93 -14.17 -2.06 10.80
CA ILE A 93 -12.89 -1.47 11.23
C ILE A 93 -13.09 0.00 11.62
N ALA A 94 -13.79 0.79 10.80
CA ALA A 94 -14.12 2.17 11.10
C ALA A 94 -14.97 2.32 12.38
N ALA A 95 -15.97 1.45 12.56
CA ALA A 95 -16.81 1.44 13.76
C ALA A 95 -16.00 1.08 15.02
N ARG A 96 -15.07 0.13 14.92
CA ARG A 96 -14.17 -0.26 16.01
C ARG A 96 -13.20 0.87 16.36
N ALA A 97 -12.58 1.50 15.36
CA ALA A 97 -11.73 2.66 15.55
C ALA A 97 -12.49 3.81 16.24
N ARG A 98 -13.76 4.03 15.85
CA ARG A 98 -14.63 5.01 16.52
C ARG A 98 -14.89 4.68 17.98
N ALA A 99 -15.19 3.42 18.29
CA ALA A 99 -15.40 2.97 19.65
C ALA A 99 -14.15 3.11 20.52
N GLN A 100 -12.96 3.01 19.91
CA GLN A 100 -11.66 3.16 20.58
C GLN A 100 -11.15 4.62 20.60
N GLY A 101 -11.76 5.51 19.82
CA GLY A 101 -11.32 6.91 19.68
C GLY A 101 -10.01 7.08 18.91
N GLU A 102 -9.53 6.04 18.23
CA GLU A 102 -8.23 6.05 17.55
C GLU A 102 -8.28 5.23 16.26
N LEU A 103 -7.68 5.77 15.18
CA LEU A 103 -7.43 5.05 13.95
C LEU A 103 -5.98 4.51 13.94
N THR A 104 -5.82 3.24 14.34
CA THR A 104 -4.49 2.63 14.48
C THR A 104 -3.82 2.33 13.12
N PRO A 105 -2.47 2.27 13.08
CA PRO A 105 -1.70 1.73 11.95
C PRO A 105 -2.24 0.44 11.34
N ARG A 106 -2.61 -0.53 12.19
CA ARG A 106 -3.18 -1.81 11.78
C ARG A 106 -4.51 -1.63 11.05
N ALA A 107 -5.40 -0.78 11.57
CA ALA A 107 -6.70 -0.48 10.96
C ALA A 107 -6.53 0.18 9.57
N ILE A 108 -5.57 1.09 9.43
CA ILE A 108 -5.22 1.74 8.16
C ILE A 108 -4.74 0.70 7.13
N ALA A 109 -3.73 -0.11 7.49
CA ALA A 109 -3.17 -1.13 6.59
C ALA A 109 -4.21 -2.18 6.18
N THR A 110 -5.03 -2.64 7.13
CA THR A 110 -6.09 -3.64 6.88
C THR A 110 -7.16 -3.09 5.93
N THR A 111 -7.63 -1.87 6.17
CA THR A 111 -8.61 -1.20 5.31
C THR A 111 -8.04 -1.01 3.90
N TYR A 112 -6.78 -0.60 3.77
CA TYR A 112 -6.12 -0.46 2.47
C TYR A 112 -6.08 -1.78 1.69
N ARG A 113 -5.72 -2.89 2.34
CA ARG A 113 -5.66 -4.21 1.70
C ARG A 113 -7.04 -4.69 1.26
N LEU A 114 -8.09 -4.47 2.06
CA LEU A 114 -9.47 -4.74 1.67
C LEU A 114 -9.91 -3.89 0.47
N ALA A 115 -9.53 -2.61 0.44
CA ALA A 115 -9.78 -1.74 -0.72
C ALA A 115 -9.07 -2.26 -1.99
N ARG A 116 -7.90 -2.89 -1.88
CA ARG A 116 -7.22 -3.51 -3.05
C ARG A 116 -7.96 -4.73 -3.58
N ILE A 117 -8.51 -5.57 -2.71
CA ILE A 117 -9.36 -6.70 -3.12
C ILE A 117 -10.61 -6.17 -3.81
N LEU A 118 -11.26 -5.17 -3.21
CA LEU A 118 -12.42 -4.48 -3.77
C LEU A 118 -12.18 -3.95 -5.19
N GLU A 119 -11.10 -3.18 -5.41
CA GLU A 119 -10.73 -2.65 -6.73
C GLU A 119 -10.52 -3.78 -7.74
N TRP A 120 -9.84 -4.85 -7.33
CA TRP A 120 -9.61 -6.00 -8.19
C TRP A 120 -10.90 -6.71 -8.58
N LEU A 121 -11.82 -6.93 -7.63
CA LEU A 121 -13.15 -7.49 -7.91
C LEU A 121 -13.95 -6.61 -8.86
N GLY A 122 -13.91 -5.28 -8.68
CA GLY A 122 -14.52 -4.34 -9.60
C GLY A 122 -13.96 -4.44 -11.02
N SER A 123 -12.63 -4.55 -11.15
CA SER A 123 -11.97 -4.78 -12.45
C SER A 123 -12.38 -6.11 -13.08
N VAL A 124 -12.52 -7.19 -12.30
CA VAL A 124 -13.00 -8.49 -12.83
C VAL A 124 -14.43 -8.38 -13.34
N ALA A 125 -15.30 -7.66 -12.62
CA ALA A 125 -16.68 -7.42 -13.04
C ALA A 125 -16.75 -6.61 -14.35
N ASP A 126 -15.91 -5.58 -14.46
CA ASP A 126 -15.85 -4.72 -15.64
C ASP A 126 -15.24 -5.43 -16.85
N ASP A 127 -14.18 -6.22 -16.68
CA ASP A 127 -13.54 -6.98 -17.77
C ASP A 127 -14.50 -7.99 -18.41
N ARG A 128 -15.38 -8.59 -17.61
CA ARG A 128 -16.29 -9.65 -18.05
C ARG A 128 -17.69 -9.14 -18.40
N SER A 129 -17.93 -7.85 -18.24
CA SER A 129 -19.20 -7.17 -18.51
C SER A 129 -19.72 -7.29 -19.95
N LEU A 130 -18.86 -7.60 -20.93
CA LEU A 130 -19.26 -7.93 -22.29
C LEU A 130 -20.19 -9.16 -22.34
N LEU A 131 -20.09 -10.05 -21.35
CA LEU A 131 -20.98 -11.19 -21.18
C LEU A 131 -22.33 -10.80 -20.52
N TRP A 132 -22.44 -9.60 -19.95
CA TRP A 132 -23.60 -9.12 -19.18
C TRP A 132 -24.02 -7.68 -19.54
N PRO A 133 -24.62 -7.46 -20.73
CA PRO A 133 -24.84 -6.12 -21.29
C PRO A 133 -25.74 -5.20 -20.45
N ALA A 134 -26.61 -5.77 -19.60
CA ALA A 134 -27.57 -5.04 -18.77
C ALA A 134 -26.94 -4.24 -17.60
N ARG A 135 -25.62 -4.34 -17.40
CA ARG A 135 -24.89 -3.71 -16.28
C ARG A 135 -24.03 -2.51 -16.70
N LYS A 136 -24.37 -1.84 -17.81
CA LYS A 136 -23.72 -0.58 -18.21
C LYS A 136 -24.00 0.53 -17.19
N VAL A 137 -23.02 1.40 -17.01
CA VAL A 137 -23.14 2.59 -16.16
C VAL A 137 -23.67 3.77 -16.97
N GLN A 138 -24.53 4.58 -16.37
CA GLN A 138 -24.99 5.83 -16.97
C GLN A 138 -23.98 6.96 -16.67
N ALA A 139 -23.79 7.87 -17.63
CA ALA A 139 -22.90 9.03 -17.44
C ALA A 139 -23.31 9.91 -16.25
N SER A 140 -24.61 9.98 -15.96
CA SER A 140 -25.15 10.67 -14.79
C SER A 140 -24.73 10.02 -13.46
N GLU A 141 -24.65 8.69 -13.39
CA GLU A 141 -24.19 7.97 -12.18
C GLU A 141 -22.71 8.32 -11.88
N ILE A 142 -21.85 8.32 -12.89
CA ILE A 142 -20.44 8.71 -12.75
C ILE A 142 -20.32 10.17 -12.33
N THR A 143 -21.12 11.05 -12.96
CA THR A 143 -21.10 12.50 -12.66
C THR A 143 -21.50 12.77 -11.21
N ALA A 144 -22.58 12.13 -10.74
CA ALA A 144 -23.02 12.26 -9.35
C ALA A 144 -21.96 11.76 -8.36
N ALA A 145 -21.33 10.62 -8.65
CA ALA A 145 -20.26 10.09 -7.82
C ALA A 145 -19.01 11.00 -7.81
N ALA A 146 -18.64 11.58 -8.96
CA ALA A 146 -17.53 12.53 -9.05
C ALA A 146 -17.80 13.84 -8.28
N GLN A 147 -19.04 14.34 -8.33
CA GLN A 147 -19.48 15.49 -7.52
C GLN A 147 -19.42 15.19 -6.02
N ARG A 148 -19.92 14.02 -5.59
CA ARG A 148 -19.81 13.56 -4.19
C ARG A 148 -18.36 13.47 -3.74
N ARG A 149 -17.48 12.83 -4.53
CA ARG A 149 -16.04 12.73 -4.22
C ARG A 149 -15.40 14.11 -4.06
N THR A 150 -15.76 15.04 -4.93
CA THR A 150 -15.24 16.42 -4.89
C THR A 150 -15.70 17.14 -3.64
N SER A 151 -16.97 17.00 -3.25
CA SER A 151 -17.50 17.52 -2.00
C SER A 151 -16.74 16.95 -0.79
N LEU A 152 -16.59 15.62 -0.70
CA LEU A 152 -15.83 14.96 0.38
C LEU A 152 -14.37 15.46 0.45
N LYS A 153 -13.69 15.56 -0.70
CA LYS A 153 -12.31 16.07 -0.75
C LYS A 153 -12.23 17.54 -0.31
N GLY A 154 -13.22 18.35 -0.67
CA GLY A 154 -13.33 19.74 -0.23
C GLY A 154 -13.45 19.87 1.30
N THR A 155 -14.19 18.96 1.94
CA THR A 155 -14.32 18.94 3.42
C THR A 155 -13.07 18.46 4.15
N LEU A 156 -12.13 17.79 3.48
CA LEU A 156 -10.82 17.47 4.08
C LEU A 156 -9.91 18.70 4.12
N ALA A 157 -9.99 19.55 3.08
CA ALA A 157 -9.16 20.75 2.94
C ALA A 157 -9.56 21.88 3.91
N SER A 158 -10.67 21.76 4.64
CA SER A 158 -11.16 22.75 5.61
C SER A 158 -10.63 22.53 7.04
N GLY A 159 -9.57 21.74 7.23
CA GLY A 159 -8.89 21.55 8.51
C GLY A 159 -8.01 22.73 8.94
N VAL A 160 -7.46 22.67 10.16
CA VAL A 160 -6.56 23.70 10.70
C VAL A 160 -5.17 23.58 10.04
N GLY A 161 -4.83 24.49 9.14
CA GLY A 161 -3.52 24.57 8.46
C GLY A 161 -3.35 23.59 7.29
N ASP A 162 -2.10 23.25 6.95
CA ASP A 162 -1.75 22.25 5.91
C ASP A 162 -1.95 20.79 6.39
N ALA A 163 -2.69 20.57 7.49
CA ALA A 163 -2.95 19.25 8.07
C ALA A 163 -4.17 18.60 7.41
N GLU A 164 -4.00 17.41 6.84
CA GLU A 164 -5.09 16.67 6.19
C GLU A 164 -5.21 15.25 6.77
N PRO A 165 -6.43 14.70 6.89
CA PRO A 165 -6.66 13.27 7.10
C PRO A 165 -6.20 12.50 5.86
N ALA A 166 -5.00 11.96 5.93
CA ALA A 166 -4.20 11.70 4.76
C ALA A 166 -4.38 10.29 4.18
N PHE A 167 -4.80 9.31 4.99
CA PHE A 167 -5.34 8.02 4.57
C PHE A 167 -6.75 8.18 3.97
N THR A 168 -7.62 8.97 4.60
CA THR A 168 -8.92 9.35 4.04
C THR A 168 -8.74 10.05 2.70
N GLY A 169 -7.77 10.95 2.60
CA GLY A 169 -7.36 11.59 1.35
C GLY A 169 -6.94 10.58 0.28
N GLN A 170 -6.15 9.57 0.65
CA GLN A 170 -5.76 8.48 -0.25
C GLN A 170 -6.96 7.66 -0.74
N LEU A 171 -7.92 7.32 0.12
CA LEU A 171 -9.16 6.62 -0.28
C LEU A 171 -9.96 7.44 -1.31
N LEU A 172 -10.07 8.75 -1.12
CA LEU A 172 -10.74 9.63 -2.10
C LEU A 172 -9.96 9.77 -3.41
N ASP A 173 -8.64 9.62 -3.38
CA ASP A 173 -7.81 9.63 -4.60
C ASP A 173 -7.87 8.28 -5.33
N ARG A 174 -8.03 7.16 -4.61
CA ARG A 174 -8.37 5.86 -5.18
C ARG A 174 -9.75 5.91 -5.84
N ALA A 175 -10.76 6.44 -5.15
CA ALA A 175 -12.10 6.58 -5.70
C ALA A 175 -12.09 7.40 -7.00
N ARG A 176 -11.30 8.48 -7.07
CA ARG A 176 -11.10 9.25 -8.30
C ARG A 176 -10.56 8.38 -9.44
N ARG A 177 -9.53 7.56 -9.19
CA ARG A 177 -8.98 6.64 -10.21
C ARG A 177 -10.03 5.64 -10.68
N GLN A 178 -10.81 5.08 -9.77
CA GLN A 178 -11.88 4.15 -10.12
C GLN A 178 -13.00 4.83 -10.94
N LEU A 179 -13.34 6.09 -10.65
CA LEU A 179 -14.30 6.85 -11.49
C LEU A 179 -13.78 7.11 -12.90
N LEU A 180 -12.46 7.36 -13.07
CA LEU A 180 -11.84 7.47 -14.39
C LEU A 180 -11.90 6.14 -15.15
N VAL A 181 -11.67 5.02 -14.47
CA VAL A 181 -11.82 3.68 -15.07
C VAL A 181 -13.28 3.43 -15.46
N ALA A 182 -14.25 3.73 -14.59
CA ALA A 182 -15.67 3.59 -14.88
C ALA A 182 -16.09 4.41 -16.11
N GLN A 183 -15.53 5.62 -16.27
CA GLN A 183 -15.76 6.47 -17.43
C GLN A 183 -15.17 5.89 -18.73
N GLN A 184 -14.00 5.25 -18.66
CA GLN A 184 -13.35 4.63 -19.82
C GLN A 184 -14.03 3.31 -20.23
N VAL A 185 -14.37 2.50 -19.25
CA VAL A 185 -14.85 1.12 -19.45
C VAL A 185 -16.36 1.06 -19.62
N GLY A 186 -17.12 1.97 -18.98
CA GLY A 186 -18.57 2.07 -19.14
C GLY A 186 -19.39 1.03 -18.35
N HIS A 187 -18.78 0.42 -17.32
CA HIS A 187 -19.37 -0.64 -16.52
C HIS A 187 -19.38 -0.29 -15.02
N LYS A 188 -20.15 -1.07 -14.23
CA LYS A 188 -20.50 -0.71 -12.84
C LYS A 188 -19.48 -1.13 -11.79
N GLY A 189 -18.52 -2.01 -12.09
CA GLY A 189 -17.57 -2.54 -11.12
C GLY A 189 -16.69 -1.44 -10.49
N ALA A 190 -16.00 -0.65 -11.32
CA ALA A 190 -15.18 0.46 -10.86
C ALA A 190 -16.01 1.58 -10.19
N LEU A 191 -17.24 1.85 -10.68
CA LEU A 191 -18.15 2.79 -10.00
C LEU A 191 -18.52 2.29 -8.58
N TYR A 192 -18.77 0.99 -8.43
CA TYR A 192 -19.11 0.40 -7.14
C TYR A 192 -17.93 0.45 -6.16
N ALA A 193 -16.71 0.14 -6.64
CA ALA A 193 -15.48 0.30 -5.87
C ALA A 193 -15.27 1.76 -5.42
N ALA A 194 -15.40 2.73 -6.33
CA ALA A 194 -15.30 4.15 -6.01
C ALA A 194 -16.31 4.58 -4.93
N THR A 195 -17.55 4.10 -5.04
CA THR A 195 -18.62 4.41 -4.09
C THR A 195 -18.30 3.89 -2.69
N ILE A 196 -17.81 2.65 -2.59
CA ILE A 196 -17.41 2.04 -1.32
C ILE A 196 -16.20 2.77 -0.72
N GLU A 197 -15.19 3.12 -1.50
CA GLU A 197 -14.03 3.88 -1.01
C GLU A 197 -14.44 5.26 -0.47
N MET A 198 -15.41 5.93 -1.11
CA MET A 198 -16.00 7.18 -0.60
C MET A 198 -16.76 6.99 0.71
N ASP A 199 -17.56 5.92 0.84
CA ASP A 199 -18.31 5.62 2.07
C ASP A 199 -17.35 5.35 3.25
N VAL A 200 -16.29 4.57 3.01
CA VAL A 200 -15.27 4.27 4.02
C VAL A 200 -14.47 5.52 4.38
N ALA A 201 -14.12 6.35 3.39
CA ALA A 201 -13.44 7.62 3.63
C ALA A 201 -14.27 8.53 4.54
N ASP A 202 -15.57 8.70 4.26
CA ASP A 202 -16.45 9.53 5.08
C ASP A 202 -16.60 8.99 6.51
N ALA A 203 -16.64 7.66 6.67
CA ALA A 203 -16.71 7.02 7.98
C ALA A 203 -15.42 7.19 8.81
N LEU A 204 -14.25 7.15 8.18
CA LEU A 204 -12.95 7.26 8.84
C LEU A 204 -12.51 8.71 9.10
N ARG A 205 -12.98 9.65 8.27
CA ARG A 205 -12.61 11.07 8.34
C ARG A 205 -12.64 11.67 9.76
N PRO A 206 -13.67 11.43 10.60
CA PRO A 206 -13.71 12.04 11.94
C PRO A 206 -12.72 11.44 12.94
N LEU A 207 -12.14 10.28 12.61
CA LEU A 207 -11.28 9.48 13.49
C LEU A 207 -9.80 9.69 13.16
N GLU A 208 -9.51 9.96 11.90
CA GLU A 208 -8.14 10.16 11.46
C GLU A 208 -7.63 11.52 11.92
N ALA A 209 -6.63 11.50 12.80
CA ALA A 209 -5.92 12.70 13.19
C ALA A 209 -5.33 13.38 11.94
N PRO A 210 -5.67 14.65 11.67
CA PRO A 210 -5.06 15.37 10.56
C PRO A 210 -3.55 15.43 10.76
N ILE A 211 -2.82 14.95 9.77
CA ILE A 211 -1.37 15.02 9.77
C ILE A 211 -0.92 16.09 8.78
N VAL A 212 0.07 16.87 9.19
CA VAL A 212 0.72 17.84 8.33
C VAL A 212 1.66 17.08 7.38
N ARG A 213 1.12 16.57 6.27
CA ARG A 213 1.95 16.00 5.19
C ARG A 213 2.57 17.14 4.40
N LYS A 214 3.72 17.65 4.85
CA LYS A 214 4.44 18.72 4.15
C LYS A 214 5.38 18.17 3.10
N VAL A 215 6.41 17.46 3.58
CA VAL A 215 7.53 17.00 2.77
C VAL A 215 8.02 15.67 3.33
N PHE A 216 8.18 14.65 2.50
CA PHE A 216 8.79 13.39 2.91
C PHE A 216 9.69 12.82 1.81
N CYS A 217 10.65 12.00 2.22
CA CYS A 217 11.60 11.35 1.34
C CYS A 217 11.22 9.88 1.13
N VAL A 218 11.50 9.37 -0.06
CA VAL A 218 11.38 7.96 -0.43
C VAL A 218 12.73 7.49 -0.96
N ALA A 219 13.12 6.28 -0.60
CA ALA A 219 14.26 5.59 -1.19
C ALA A 219 13.79 4.37 -1.98
N ASP A 220 14.35 4.23 -3.18
CA ASP A 220 14.36 2.99 -3.93
C ASP A 220 15.77 2.38 -3.87
N PHE A 221 15.84 1.05 -3.74
CA PHE A 221 17.09 0.29 -3.63
C PHE A 221 17.25 -0.61 -4.86
N PRO A 222 17.54 -0.06 -6.06
CA PRO A 222 17.51 -0.82 -7.32
C PRO A 222 18.60 -1.90 -7.42
N THR A 223 19.60 -1.85 -6.54
CA THR A 223 20.67 -2.86 -6.45
C THR A 223 20.40 -3.92 -5.38
N ALA A 224 19.32 -3.78 -4.61
CA ALA A 224 18.93 -4.74 -3.61
C ALA A 224 18.03 -5.82 -4.20
N VAL A 225 18.03 -7.00 -3.59
CA VAL A 225 17.00 -8.00 -3.85
C VAL A 225 15.83 -7.73 -2.90
N GLN A 226 14.66 -7.44 -3.46
CA GLN A 226 13.45 -7.24 -2.69
C GLN A 226 13.04 -8.54 -2.00
N LEU A 227 13.01 -8.54 -0.68
CA LEU A 227 12.38 -9.58 0.13
C LEU A 227 10.99 -9.11 0.59
N ARG A 228 10.21 -10.03 1.17
CA ARG A 228 8.82 -9.76 1.58
C ARG A 228 8.69 -8.61 2.60
N LYS A 229 9.62 -8.51 3.55
CA LYS A 229 9.62 -7.52 4.65
C LYS A 229 10.96 -6.76 4.81
N ALA A 230 11.89 -6.92 3.86
CA ALA A 230 13.21 -6.32 3.92
C ALA A 230 13.81 -6.17 2.51
N HIS A 231 14.94 -5.49 2.42
CA HIS A 231 15.81 -5.53 1.24
C HIS A 231 17.06 -6.35 1.56
N LEU A 232 17.49 -7.23 0.67
CA LEU A 232 18.79 -7.88 0.78
C LEU A 232 19.85 -7.07 0.04
N LEU A 233 20.91 -6.73 0.75
CA LEU A 233 22.09 -6.03 0.24
C LEU A 233 23.29 -6.97 0.31
N GLU A 234 23.91 -7.22 -0.84
CA GLU A 234 25.06 -8.11 -0.93
C GLU A 234 26.31 -7.46 -0.34
N ALA A 235 27.04 -8.23 0.48
CA ALA A 235 28.37 -7.82 0.90
C ALA A 235 29.36 -7.79 -0.28
N ASN A 236 30.38 -6.93 -0.17
CA ASN A 236 31.38 -6.68 -1.21
C ASN A 236 30.80 -6.09 -2.51
N ARG A 237 29.72 -5.32 -2.39
CA ARG A 237 29.04 -4.70 -3.53
C ARG A 237 28.78 -3.22 -3.25
N VAL A 238 28.83 -2.42 -4.32
CA VAL A 238 28.35 -1.04 -4.29
C VAL A 238 26.85 -1.05 -4.49
N HIS A 239 26.14 -0.47 -3.53
CA HIS A 239 24.70 -0.28 -3.58
C HIS A 239 24.35 1.16 -3.93
N THR A 240 23.27 1.30 -4.70
CA THR A 240 22.66 2.59 -5.01
C THR A 240 21.33 2.72 -4.29
N VAL A 241 21.06 3.95 -3.86
CA VAL A 241 19.75 4.37 -3.34
C VAL A 241 19.28 5.56 -4.16
N ASP A 242 18.16 5.40 -4.84
CA ASP A 242 17.53 6.49 -5.58
C ASP A 242 16.57 7.21 -4.65
N LEU A 243 16.90 8.46 -4.33
CA LEU A 243 16.18 9.26 -3.37
C LEU A 243 15.29 10.28 -4.08
N THR A 244 14.02 10.33 -3.69
CA THR A 244 13.06 11.34 -4.15
C THR A 244 12.40 12.01 -2.97
N VAL A 245 12.17 13.32 -3.08
CA VAL A 245 11.43 14.09 -2.08
C VAL A 245 10.09 14.52 -2.64
N HIS A 246 9.03 14.13 -1.97
CA HIS A 246 7.67 14.53 -2.31
C HIS A 246 7.28 15.73 -1.48
N ASN A 247 6.86 16.80 -2.16
CA ASN A 247 6.38 18.03 -1.54
C ASN A 247 4.89 18.21 -1.82
N TYR A 248 4.09 18.09 -0.78
CA TYR A 248 2.64 18.27 -0.85
C TYR A 248 2.20 19.68 -0.50
N THR A 249 3.14 20.54 -0.08
CA THR A 249 2.83 21.94 0.23
C THR A 249 2.51 22.74 -1.03
N THR A 250 1.83 23.87 -0.83
CA THR A 250 1.49 24.85 -1.89
C THR A 250 2.67 25.70 -2.35
N ARG A 251 3.85 25.54 -1.73
CA ARG A 251 5.05 26.31 -2.02
C ARG A 251 6.17 25.39 -2.47
N ARG A 252 7.13 25.93 -3.21
CA ARG A 252 8.39 25.21 -3.47
C ARG A 252 9.14 25.06 -2.14
N VAL A 253 9.79 23.92 -1.94
CA VAL A 253 10.63 23.64 -0.77
C VAL A 253 12.03 23.21 -1.21
N SER A 254 13.00 23.44 -0.34
CA SER A 254 14.37 22.94 -0.45
C SER A 254 14.87 22.51 0.92
N GLY A 255 15.95 21.73 0.95
CA GLY A 255 16.52 21.23 2.18
C GLY A 255 17.65 20.24 1.93
N THR A 256 17.98 19.47 2.96
CA THR A 256 18.92 18.35 2.89
C THR A 256 18.25 17.06 3.35
N VAL A 257 18.62 15.95 2.72
CA VAL A 257 18.25 14.61 3.14
C VAL A 257 19.53 13.86 3.48
N ARG A 258 19.50 13.14 4.59
CA ARG A 258 20.60 12.31 5.09
C ARG A 258 20.16 10.86 5.10
N LEU A 259 20.93 10.03 4.42
CA LEU A 259 20.88 8.58 4.47
C LEU A 259 21.88 8.12 5.54
N SER A 260 21.40 7.62 6.67
CA SER A 260 22.26 7.00 7.68
C SER A 260 22.39 5.50 7.42
N ILE A 261 23.63 5.03 7.48
CA ILE A 261 24.03 3.64 7.28
C ILE A 261 24.93 3.22 8.44
N PRO A 262 25.06 1.91 8.72
CA PRO A 262 26.01 1.43 9.71
C PRO A 262 27.43 1.96 9.48
N THR A 263 28.07 2.47 10.53
CA THR A 263 29.47 2.93 10.49
C THR A 263 30.45 1.80 10.16
N THR A 264 30.03 0.56 10.37
CA THR A 264 30.75 -0.65 9.93
C THR A 264 30.80 -0.79 8.41
N TRP A 265 29.97 -0.08 7.65
CA TRP A 265 29.99 -0.11 6.19
C TRP A 265 30.79 1.03 5.58
N GLN A 266 30.63 2.23 6.13
CA GLN A 266 31.39 3.42 5.76
C GLN A 266 31.65 4.27 7.01
N THR A 267 32.86 4.79 7.15
CA THR A 267 33.34 5.49 8.35
C THR A 267 32.42 6.63 8.80
N ASP A 268 31.92 7.44 7.86
CA ASP A 268 31.08 8.60 8.17
C ASP A 268 29.66 8.23 8.61
N GLY A 269 29.24 6.96 8.39
CA GLY A 269 27.93 6.43 8.78
C GLY A 269 26.74 7.14 8.14
N SER A 270 26.97 8.05 7.19
CA SER A 270 25.89 8.79 6.54
C SER A 270 26.32 9.42 5.22
N LEU A 271 25.33 9.65 4.35
CA LEU A 271 25.46 10.37 3.10
C LEU A 271 24.38 11.46 3.06
N THR A 272 24.78 12.71 2.81
CA THR A 272 23.87 13.87 2.81
C THR A 272 23.81 14.51 1.44
N VAL A 273 22.60 14.81 0.96
CA VAL A 273 22.37 15.48 -0.32
C VAL A 273 21.35 16.61 -0.21
N PRO A 274 21.56 17.73 -0.92
CA PRO A 274 20.55 18.78 -1.03
C PRO A 274 19.42 18.33 -1.97
N PHE A 275 18.23 18.91 -1.78
CA PHE A 275 17.12 18.74 -2.71
C PHE A 275 16.36 20.04 -2.93
N THR A 276 15.58 20.07 -4.01
CA THR A 276 14.52 21.07 -4.24
C THR A 276 13.33 20.35 -4.85
N ALA A 277 12.14 20.60 -4.32
CA ALA A 277 10.89 20.02 -4.81
C ALA A 277 9.88 21.15 -5.13
N PRO A 278 9.26 21.14 -6.31
CA PRO A 278 8.23 22.12 -6.67
C PRO A 278 7.00 21.98 -5.77
N ALA A 279 6.17 23.02 -5.72
CA ALA A 279 4.88 22.97 -5.02
C ALA A 279 4.02 21.84 -5.57
N LYS A 280 3.41 21.03 -4.68
CA LYS A 280 2.58 19.86 -5.04
C LYS A 280 3.25 18.92 -6.05
N GLY A 281 4.55 18.70 -5.93
CA GLY A 281 5.33 17.89 -6.86
C GLY A 281 6.49 17.16 -6.21
N ILE A 282 7.36 16.61 -7.06
CA ILE A 282 8.44 15.69 -6.66
C ILE A 282 9.77 16.31 -7.06
N SER A 283 10.80 16.17 -6.22
CA SER A 283 12.16 16.55 -6.57
C SER A 283 12.69 15.72 -7.75
N ALA A 284 13.75 16.20 -8.39
CA ALA A 284 14.56 15.32 -9.22
C ALA A 284 15.11 14.16 -8.35
N PRO A 285 15.17 12.92 -8.87
CA PRO A 285 15.77 11.81 -8.17
C PRO A 285 17.27 12.06 -7.99
N THR A 286 17.79 11.73 -6.81
CA THR A 286 19.22 11.81 -6.48
C THR A 286 19.72 10.44 -6.09
N THR A 287 20.71 9.93 -6.82
CA THR A 287 21.29 8.61 -6.54
C THR A 287 22.45 8.73 -5.55
N LEU A 288 22.30 8.12 -4.38
CA LEU A 288 23.35 7.93 -3.39
C LEU A 288 24.03 6.58 -3.63
N ARG A 289 25.32 6.49 -3.27
CA ARG A 289 26.11 5.26 -3.39
C ARG A 289 26.84 4.96 -2.10
N PHE A 290 26.68 3.74 -1.59
CA PHE A 290 27.46 3.24 -0.47
C PHE A 290 27.98 1.84 -0.77
N THR A 291 29.05 1.45 -0.09
CA THR A 291 29.67 0.13 -0.22
C THR A 291 29.46 -0.63 1.07
N ILE A 292 28.99 -1.87 0.97
CA ILE A 292 29.05 -2.81 2.10
C ILE A 292 30.37 -3.58 1.97
N PRO A 293 31.28 -3.49 2.97
CA PRO A 293 32.57 -4.14 2.87
C PRO A 293 32.41 -5.66 2.74
N GLY A 294 33.29 -6.28 1.98
CA GLY A 294 33.47 -7.71 2.01
C GLY A 294 34.42 -8.12 3.13
N GLY A 295 34.24 -9.32 3.68
CA GLY A 295 35.28 -9.99 4.45
C GLY A 295 35.99 -11.04 3.59
N ALA A 296 37.26 -11.29 3.90
CA ALA A 296 37.87 -12.57 3.55
C ALA A 296 37.07 -13.70 4.22
N GLU A 297 37.09 -14.90 3.65
CA GLU A 297 36.51 -16.08 4.31
C GLU A 297 37.01 -16.21 5.77
N PRO A 298 36.19 -16.72 6.70
CA PRO A 298 34.94 -17.44 6.47
C PRO A 298 33.67 -16.55 6.47
N TRP A 299 32.68 -17.00 5.71
CA TRP A 299 31.31 -16.50 5.75
C TRP A 299 30.49 -17.35 6.73
N GLN A 300 29.68 -16.69 7.55
CA GLN A 300 28.86 -17.34 8.57
C GLN A 300 27.42 -17.41 8.10
N ARG A 301 26.79 -18.56 8.29
CA ARG A 301 25.38 -18.76 7.95
C ARG A 301 24.50 -18.21 9.05
N HIS A 302 23.60 -17.32 8.69
CA HIS A 302 22.60 -16.74 9.58
C HIS A 302 21.19 -16.97 9.04
N THR A 303 20.24 -17.09 9.95
CA THR A 303 18.81 -17.09 9.64
C THR A 303 18.23 -15.89 10.36
N PRO A 304 18.16 -14.71 9.71
CA PRO A 304 17.56 -13.53 10.31
C PRO A 304 16.12 -13.82 10.69
N GLU A 305 15.66 -13.24 11.80
CA GLU A 305 14.25 -13.32 12.16
C GLU A 305 13.41 -12.65 11.06
N ALA A 306 12.62 -13.48 10.37
CA ALA A 306 11.64 -13.09 9.38
C ALA A 306 10.33 -13.81 9.72
N PRO A 307 9.19 -13.11 9.76
CA PRO A 307 7.95 -13.66 10.33
C PRO A 307 7.28 -14.78 9.52
N ASP A 308 7.74 -15.10 8.30
CA ASP A 308 6.98 -16.02 7.43
C ASP A 308 7.82 -16.95 6.51
N VAL A 309 9.14 -16.73 6.39
CA VAL A 309 10.07 -17.65 5.68
C VAL A 309 11.43 -17.56 6.35
N ALA A 310 12.04 -18.68 6.69
CA ALA A 310 13.45 -18.71 7.12
C ALA A 310 14.34 -18.29 5.94
N VAL A 311 14.62 -17.00 5.83
CA VAL A 311 15.63 -16.50 4.89
C VAL A 311 16.97 -16.92 5.47
N VAL A 312 17.77 -17.64 4.69
CA VAL A 312 19.13 -18.03 5.09
C VAL A 312 20.11 -17.19 4.29
N VAL A 313 20.97 -16.46 4.99
CA VAL A 313 22.01 -15.64 4.38
C VAL A 313 23.39 -16.06 4.89
N ASP A 314 24.36 -16.10 3.99
CA ASP A 314 25.76 -16.17 4.36
C ASP A 314 26.31 -14.74 4.46
N VAL A 315 26.95 -14.42 5.58
CA VAL A 315 27.39 -13.06 5.94
C VAL A 315 28.89 -13.10 6.26
N PRO A 316 29.70 -12.14 5.75
CA PRO A 316 31.10 -12.07 6.13
C PRO A 316 31.28 -11.84 7.64
N THR A 317 32.30 -12.47 8.21
CA THR A 317 32.66 -12.27 9.63
C THR A 317 32.90 -10.79 9.92
N GLY A 318 32.26 -10.26 10.97
CA GLY A 318 32.35 -8.85 11.38
C GLY A 318 31.23 -7.94 10.86
N LEU A 319 30.35 -8.44 9.98
CA LEU A 319 29.11 -7.77 9.62
C LEU A 319 27.91 -8.35 10.37
N GLN A 320 26.95 -7.47 10.69
CA GLN A 320 25.67 -7.90 11.22
C GLN A 320 24.77 -8.40 10.09
N PRO A 321 24.04 -9.51 10.28
CA PRO A 321 23.13 -10.06 9.26
C PRO A 321 21.92 -9.17 8.99
N THR A 322 21.60 -8.26 9.93
CA THR A 322 20.48 -7.33 9.86
C THR A 322 20.96 -5.91 10.17
N ALA A 323 20.42 -4.93 9.46
CA ALA A 323 20.63 -3.51 9.76
C ALA A 323 19.37 -2.70 9.44
N HIS A 324 19.38 -1.44 9.87
CA HIS A 324 18.41 -0.45 9.42
C HIS A 324 19.15 0.65 8.68
N ILE A 325 18.60 1.01 7.52
CA ILE A 325 18.99 2.20 6.78
C ILE A 325 17.91 3.24 7.06
N THR A 326 18.29 4.43 7.50
CA THR A 326 17.32 5.50 7.78
C THR A 326 17.53 6.67 6.84
N LEU A 327 16.42 7.26 6.39
CA LEU A 327 16.41 8.55 5.74
C LEU A 327 15.78 9.56 6.68
N ASP A 328 16.49 10.64 6.96
CA ASP A 328 15.94 11.82 7.64
C ASP A 328 16.48 13.09 6.98
N GLY A 329 16.19 14.27 7.53
CA GLY A 329 16.71 15.50 6.96
C GLY A 329 16.04 16.74 7.52
N GLU A 330 16.28 17.86 6.86
CA GLU A 330 15.83 19.18 7.30
C GLU A 330 15.51 20.07 6.10
N LEU A 331 14.40 20.78 6.15
CA LEU A 331 14.06 21.84 5.21
C LEU A 331 14.95 23.07 5.44
N SER A 332 15.11 23.90 4.43
CA SER A 332 15.90 25.15 4.53
C SER A 332 15.33 26.15 5.56
N ASP A 333 14.09 25.97 6.02
CA ASP A 333 13.47 26.77 7.08
C ASP A 333 13.67 26.20 8.49
N GLY A 334 14.44 25.10 8.62
CA GLY A 334 14.72 24.43 9.89
C GLY A 334 13.75 23.30 10.25
N THR A 335 12.74 23.04 9.42
CA THR A 335 11.76 21.97 9.70
C THR A 335 12.37 20.60 9.45
N ALA A 336 12.39 19.73 10.47
CA ALA A 336 12.83 18.36 10.31
C ALA A 336 11.90 17.54 9.38
N LEU A 337 12.49 16.73 8.51
CA LEU A 337 11.79 15.75 7.69
C LEU A 337 11.45 14.51 8.51
N MET A 338 10.36 13.83 8.14
CA MET A 338 9.99 12.55 8.74
C MET A 338 11.09 11.51 8.49
N THR A 339 11.49 10.80 9.54
CA THR A 339 12.45 9.69 9.44
C THR A 339 11.77 8.45 8.83
N MET A 340 12.32 7.95 7.73
CA MET A 340 11.95 6.69 7.12
C MET A 340 12.98 5.63 7.47
N SER A 341 12.54 4.43 7.88
CA SER A 341 13.42 3.33 8.26
C SER A 341 13.18 2.13 7.34
N TYR A 342 14.26 1.60 6.79
CA TYR A 342 14.26 0.46 5.87
C TYR A 342 15.03 -0.69 6.52
N PRO A 343 14.33 -1.78 6.93
CA PRO A 343 15.01 -2.97 7.40
C PRO A 343 15.73 -3.64 6.22
N VAL A 344 16.98 -4.00 6.44
CA VAL A 344 17.81 -4.66 5.42
C VAL A 344 18.53 -5.87 5.98
N TYR A 345 18.65 -6.90 5.15
CA TYR A 345 19.51 -8.05 5.39
C TYR A 345 20.80 -7.88 4.61
N VAL A 346 21.90 -8.33 5.20
CA VAL A 346 23.24 -8.22 4.60
C VAL A 346 23.74 -9.61 4.26
N GLY A 347 24.36 -9.76 3.10
CA GLY A 347 25.02 -11.01 2.71
C GLY A 347 24.46 -11.61 1.42
N ARG A 348 24.70 -12.90 1.23
CA ARG A 348 24.24 -13.64 0.05
C ARG A 348 23.15 -14.62 0.44
N LEU A 349 22.11 -14.75 -0.37
CA LEU A 349 21.12 -15.80 -0.18
C LEU A 349 21.79 -17.17 -0.35
N VAL A 350 21.53 -18.05 0.60
CA VAL A 350 21.82 -19.47 0.45
C VAL A 350 20.65 -20.08 -0.30
N GLN A 351 20.90 -20.63 -1.48
CA GLN A 351 19.91 -21.35 -2.27
C GLN A 351 19.59 -22.72 -1.67
#